data_AF-A0A369N0P9-F1
#
_entry.id   AF-A0A369N0P9-F1
#
_cell.length_a   1.000
_cell.length_b   1.000
_cell.length_c   1.000
_cell.angle_alpha   90.00
_cell.angle_beta   90.00
_cell.angle_gamma   90.00
#
_symmetry.space_group_name_H-M   'P 1'
#
loop_
_entity.id
_entity.type
_entity.pdbx_description
1 polymer ?
#
loop_
_entity_poly.entity_id
_entity_poly.type
_entity_poly.pdbx_seq_one_letter_code
_entity_poly.pdbx_strand_id
1 'polypeptide(L)'
;MTCSDWISIICASISLIVTVVIAGLQLWQSGRMERFERRQDERDERRHAEGVKSQAVSFISKHYADRGLIPLCAMAAMHNDLYYYSREMYREFCCMTLETQNRVLEYCGLDLRVKEEKELFRRCNKAVEEVLRTRFPGDESPFYDGGKYVLRSLEYYGGEKIPVERINYRPPYMTGPLAANFDGISSYESCITDVLSESFRGHGPEHPISTLERKYGFKGAPENEACQFATVLAQYVAIYGSGDDDSDKEYGAPGGYAGETIDTMEDLFLLAVFEMYIHLVLKEV
;
A
#
# COMPACT_ATOMS: atom_id res chain seq x y z
N MET A 1 10.51 -65.52 -57.80
CA MET A 1 9.81 -64.95 -56.62
C MET A 1 8.97 -66.06 -56.03
N THR A 2 9.13 -66.33 -54.73
CA THR A 2 8.44 -67.42 -54.04
C THR A 2 7.10 -66.91 -53.50
N CYS A 3 6.14 -67.81 -53.22
CA CYS A 3 4.86 -67.43 -52.61
C CYS A 3 5.02 -66.60 -51.32
N SER A 4 6.14 -66.75 -50.61
CA SER A 4 6.49 -65.98 -49.41
C SER A 4 6.75 -64.49 -49.69
N ASP A 5 7.34 -64.15 -50.84
CA ASP A 5 7.66 -62.75 -51.21
C ASP A 5 6.38 -61.96 -51.50
N TRP A 6 5.40 -62.62 -52.12
CA TRP A 6 4.09 -62.05 -52.44
C TRP A 6 3.26 -61.76 -51.19
N ILE A 7 3.27 -62.68 -50.21
CA ILE A 7 2.60 -62.49 -48.92
C ILE A 7 3.23 -61.34 -48.14
N SER A 8 4.55 -61.21 -48.16
CA SER A 8 5.28 -60.12 -47.51
C SER A 8 4.92 -58.75 -48.09
N ILE A 9 4.85 -58.62 -49.42
CA ILE A 9 4.47 -57.37 -50.09
C ILE A 9 3.02 -56.97 -49.75
N ILE A 10 2.10 -57.92 -49.78
CA ILE A 10 0.69 -57.67 -49.43
C ILE A 10 0.58 -57.24 -47.96
N CYS A 11 1.25 -57.93 -47.04
CA CYS A 11 1.25 -57.60 -45.63
C CYS A 11 1.80 -56.18 -45.38
N ALA A 12 2.93 -55.83 -46.02
CA ALA A 12 3.53 -54.50 -45.92
C ALA A 12 2.61 -53.39 -46.45
N SER A 13 1.91 -53.64 -47.57
CA SER A 13 0.97 -52.67 -48.14
C SER A 13 -0.26 -52.44 -47.25
N ILE A 14 -0.79 -53.50 -46.61
CA ILE A 14 -1.88 -53.37 -45.63
C ILE A 14 -1.41 -52.62 -44.38
N SER A 15 -0.21 -52.92 -43.87
CA SER A 15 0.36 -52.21 -42.72
C SER A 15 0.55 -50.71 -43.01
N LEU A 16 0.98 -50.34 -44.22
CA LEU A 16 1.12 -48.94 -44.64
C LEU A 16 -0.24 -48.22 -44.64
N ILE A 17 -1.27 -48.84 -45.23
CA ILE A 17 -2.63 -48.27 -45.29
C ILE A 17 -3.18 -48.05 -43.87
N VAL A 18 -3.03 -49.04 -42.99
CA VAL A 18 -3.46 -48.92 -41.58
C VAL A 18 -2.75 -47.76 -40.89
N THR A 19 -1.45 -47.59 -41.13
CA THR A 19 -0.66 -46.50 -40.55
C THR A 19 -1.13 -45.12 -41.04
N VAL A 20 -1.42 -44.98 -42.33
CA VAL A 20 -1.94 -43.73 -42.92
C VAL A 20 -3.32 -43.37 -42.35
N VAL A 21 -4.20 -44.37 -42.18
CA VAL A 21 -5.53 -44.16 -41.59
C VAL A 21 -5.43 -43.73 -40.12
N ILE A 22 -4.56 -44.38 -39.33
CA ILE A 22 -4.33 -44.00 -37.92
C ILE A 22 -3.77 -42.59 -37.82
N ALA A 23 -2.80 -42.21 -38.67
CA ALA A 23 -2.24 -40.86 -38.70
C ALA A 23 -3.30 -39.80 -39.03
N GLY A 24 -4.19 -40.08 -40.00
CA GLY A 24 -5.31 -39.19 -40.34
C GLY A 24 -6.31 -39.01 -39.19
N LEU A 25 -6.65 -40.10 -38.49
CA LEU A 25 -7.53 -40.06 -37.32
C LEU A 25 -6.90 -39.30 -36.15
N GLN A 26 -5.60 -39.48 -35.91
CA GLN A 26 -4.86 -38.74 -34.88
C GLN A 26 -4.84 -37.24 -35.15
N LEU A 27 -4.60 -36.81 -36.39
CA LEU A 27 -4.64 -35.39 -36.77
C LEU A 27 -6.04 -34.79 -36.59
N TRP A 28 -7.09 -35.52 -36.99
CA TRP A 28 -8.46 -35.06 -36.82
C TRP A 28 -8.87 -34.97 -35.35
N GLN A 29 -8.49 -35.97 -34.53
CA GLN A 29 -8.72 -35.95 -33.09
C GLN A 29 -7.95 -34.82 -32.41
N SER A 30 -6.68 -34.60 -32.79
CA SER A 30 -5.84 -33.51 -32.26
C SER A 30 -6.44 -32.14 -32.56
N GLY A 31 -6.86 -31.87 -33.80
CA GLY A 31 -7.50 -30.59 -34.13
C GLY A 31 -8.87 -30.39 -33.48
N ARG A 32 -9.58 -31.47 -33.12
CA ARG A 32 -10.82 -31.40 -32.32
C ARG A 32 -10.53 -31.13 -30.85
N MET A 33 -9.45 -31.70 -30.32
CA MET A 33 -8.98 -31.52 -28.95
C MET A 33 -8.54 -30.08 -28.73
N GLU A 34 -7.72 -29.53 -29.62
CA GLU A 34 -7.24 -28.14 -29.55
C GLU A 34 -8.38 -27.11 -29.54
N ARG A 35 -9.42 -27.31 -30.37
CA ARG A 35 -10.61 -26.45 -30.36
C ARG A 35 -11.47 -26.62 -29.10
N PHE A 36 -11.37 -27.75 -28.42
CA PHE A 36 -12.08 -27.99 -27.17
C PHE A 36 -11.32 -27.33 -26.01
N GLU A 37 -10.01 -27.54 -25.93
CA GLU A 37 -9.09 -26.89 -24.98
C GLU A 37 -9.24 -25.38 -25.03
N ARG A 38 -9.14 -24.78 -26.22
CA ARG A 38 -9.30 -23.33 -26.38
C ARG A 38 -10.64 -22.79 -25.88
N ARG A 39 -11.74 -23.52 -26.10
CA ARG A 39 -13.06 -23.11 -25.61
C ARG A 39 -13.21 -23.28 -24.10
N GLN A 40 -12.48 -24.22 -23.51
CA GLN A 40 -12.45 -24.40 -22.08
C GLN A 40 -11.62 -23.29 -21.43
N ASP A 41 -10.43 -23.00 -21.98
CA ASP A 41 -9.56 -21.90 -21.53
C ASP A 41 -10.30 -20.56 -21.60
N GLU A 42 -10.95 -20.24 -22.74
CA GLU A 42 -11.73 -19.00 -22.89
C GLU A 42 -12.90 -18.90 -21.88
N ARG A 43 -13.49 -20.03 -21.47
CA ARG A 43 -14.56 -20.04 -20.46
C ARG A 43 -14.01 -19.91 -19.05
N ASP A 44 -12.87 -20.51 -18.78
CA ASP A 44 -12.20 -20.46 -17.49
C ASP A 44 -11.67 -19.05 -17.24
N GLU A 45 -11.07 -18.41 -18.24
CA GLU A 45 -10.67 -17.00 -18.22
C GLU A 45 -11.86 -16.07 -17.97
N ARG A 46 -12.99 -16.28 -18.66
CA ARG A 46 -14.20 -15.46 -18.43
C ARG A 46 -14.74 -15.62 -17.01
N ARG A 47 -14.84 -16.85 -16.52
CA ARG A 47 -15.30 -17.13 -15.15
C ARG A 47 -14.36 -16.53 -14.11
N HIS A 48 -13.05 -16.59 -14.36
CA HIS A 48 -12.04 -15.97 -13.51
C HIS A 48 -12.20 -14.45 -13.47
N ALA A 49 -12.29 -13.79 -14.63
CA ALA A 49 -12.49 -12.34 -14.73
C ALA A 49 -13.80 -11.86 -14.09
N GLU A 50 -14.90 -12.60 -14.28
CA GLU A 50 -16.18 -12.34 -13.60
C GLU A 50 -16.07 -12.51 -12.09
N GLY A 51 -15.32 -13.53 -11.63
CA GLY A 51 -15.01 -13.76 -10.22
C GLY A 51 -14.26 -12.60 -9.59
N VAL A 52 -13.16 -12.17 -10.22
CA VAL A 52 -12.35 -11.02 -9.78
C VAL A 52 -13.21 -9.74 -9.70
N LYS A 53 -14.00 -9.47 -10.75
CA LYS A 53 -14.91 -8.32 -10.76
C LYS A 53 -15.93 -8.40 -9.63
N SER A 54 -16.56 -9.55 -9.43
CA SER A 54 -17.58 -9.75 -8.40
C SER A 54 -17.01 -9.53 -7.00
N GLN A 55 -15.83 -10.10 -6.72
CA GLN A 55 -15.14 -9.91 -5.44
C GLN A 55 -14.78 -8.45 -5.18
N ALA A 56 -14.20 -7.76 -6.17
CA ALA A 56 -13.83 -6.35 -6.04
C ALA A 56 -15.05 -5.46 -5.79
N VAL A 57 -16.15 -5.66 -6.53
CA VAL A 57 -17.40 -4.89 -6.32
C VAL A 57 -18.02 -5.21 -4.96
N SER A 58 -18.02 -6.48 -4.54
CA SER A 58 -18.53 -6.89 -3.23
C SER A 58 -17.76 -6.24 -2.10
N PHE A 59 -16.43 -6.15 -2.20
CA PHE A 59 -15.58 -5.47 -1.21
C PHE A 59 -15.90 -3.99 -1.10
N ILE A 60 -15.89 -3.27 -2.23
CA ILE A 60 -16.17 -1.83 -2.28
C ILE A 60 -17.57 -1.54 -1.75
N SER A 61 -18.55 -2.36 -2.12
CA SER A 61 -19.93 -2.20 -1.65
C SER A 61 -20.07 -2.45 -0.15
N LYS A 62 -19.36 -3.44 0.39
CA LYS A 62 -19.38 -3.76 1.83
C LYS A 62 -18.77 -2.62 2.66
N HIS A 63 -17.65 -2.09 2.21
CA HIS A 63 -16.87 -1.07 2.92
C HIS A 63 -17.06 0.34 2.34
N TYR A 64 -18.21 0.61 1.71
CA TYR A 64 -18.44 1.88 1.01
C TYR A 64 -18.32 3.10 1.92
N ALA A 65 -18.75 2.97 3.18
CA ALA A 65 -18.66 4.03 4.19
C ALA A 65 -17.21 4.39 4.54
N ASP A 66 -16.30 3.41 4.46
CA ASP A 66 -14.89 3.55 4.78
C ASP A 66 -14.00 3.57 3.52
N ARG A 67 -14.58 3.83 2.35
CA ARG A 67 -13.87 3.72 1.05
C ARG A 67 -12.64 4.62 0.95
N GLY A 68 -12.56 5.70 1.73
CA GLY A 68 -11.37 6.54 1.79
C GLY A 68 -10.16 5.86 2.43
N LEU A 69 -10.34 4.75 3.16
CA LEU A 69 -9.26 3.95 3.74
C LEU A 69 -8.75 2.84 2.80
N ILE A 70 -9.28 2.73 1.59
CA ILE A 70 -8.81 1.77 0.58
C ILE A 70 -7.30 1.91 0.27
N PRO A 71 -6.70 3.11 0.20
CA PRO A 71 -5.25 3.23 0.04
C PRO A 71 -4.47 2.61 1.21
N LEU A 72 -5.00 2.65 2.44
CA LEU A 72 -4.37 2.00 3.60
C LEU A 72 -4.47 0.48 3.53
N CYS A 73 -5.52 -0.06 2.90
CA CYS A 73 -5.60 -1.50 2.61
C CYS A 73 -4.47 -1.96 1.70
N ALA A 74 -4.09 -1.14 0.71
CA ALA A 74 -2.95 -1.42 -0.15
C ALA A 74 -1.63 -1.36 0.62
N MET A 75 -1.46 -0.41 1.54
CA MET A 75 -0.28 -0.37 2.41
C MET A 75 -0.20 -1.59 3.32
N ALA A 76 -1.32 -2.03 3.89
CA ALA A 76 -1.40 -3.23 4.73
C ALA A 76 -0.96 -4.48 3.94
N ALA A 77 -1.49 -4.66 2.73
CA ALA A 77 -1.12 -5.77 1.85
C ALA A 77 0.35 -5.73 1.42
N MET A 78 0.90 -4.56 1.10
CA MET A 78 2.31 -4.43 0.71
C MET A 78 3.28 -4.51 1.89
N HIS A 79 2.86 -4.13 3.09
CA HIS A 79 3.69 -4.20 4.29
C HIS A 79 3.83 -5.64 4.78
N ASN A 80 2.70 -6.29 5.04
CA ASN A 80 2.62 -7.67 5.51
C ASN A 80 1.18 -8.19 5.39
N ASP A 81 0.87 -8.94 4.34
CA ASP A 81 -0.44 -9.53 4.08
C ASP A 81 -0.82 -10.65 5.07
N LEU A 82 0.15 -11.22 5.78
CA LEU A 82 -0.04 -12.24 6.81
C LEU A 82 -0.26 -11.66 8.21
N TYR A 83 -0.11 -10.34 8.39
CA TYR A 83 -0.33 -9.68 9.67
C TYR A 83 -1.83 -9.62 10.01
N TYR A 84 -2.16 -9.85 11.27
CA TYR A 84 -3.55 -9.77 11.75
C TYR A 84 -3.91 -8.31 12.07
N TYR A 85 -4.29 -7.55 11.04
CA TYR A 85 -4.74 -6.17 11.22
C TYR A 85 -6.01 -6.09 12.07
N SER A 86 -6.15 -5.06 12.89
CA SER A 86 -7.28 -4.84 13.80
C SER A 86 -8.57 -4.50 13.04
N ARG A 87 -8.48 -3.73 11.94
CA ARG A 87 -9.64 -3.36 11.11
C ARG A 87 -10.03 -4.52 10.17
N GLU A 88 -11.32 -4.85 10.12
CA GLU A 88 -11.85 -5.92 9.27
C GLU A 88 -11.56 -5.67 7.79
N MET A 89 -11.73 -4.42 7.35
CA MET A 89 -11.48 -4.00 5.98
C MET A 89 -10.06 -4.35 5.50
N TYR A 90 -9.04 -4.10 6.34
CA TYR A 90 -7.64 -4.41 6.01
C TYR A 90 -7.42 -5.92 5.89
N ARG A 91 -7.91 -6.71 6.86
CA ARG A 91 -7.79 -8.18 6.82
C ARG A 91 -8.45 -8.78 5.60
N GLU A 92 -9.66 -8.33 5.26
CA GLU A 92 -10.39 -8.84 4.11
C GLU A 92 -9.68 -8.53 2.80
N PHE A 93 -9.11 -7.32 2.67
CA PHE A 93 -8.33 -6.94 1.51
C PHE A 93 -7.04 -7.77 1.39
N CYS A 94 -6.31 -7.98 2.49
CA CYS A 94 -5.11 -8.83 2.50
C CYS A 94 -5.40 -10.27 2.09
N CYS A 95 -6.60 -10.79 2.38
CA CYS A 95 -7.00 -12.16 1.99
C CYS A 95 -7.34 -12.31 0.49
N MET A 96 -7.41 -11.22 -0.28
CA MET A 96 -7.72 -11.26 -1.71
C MET A 96 -6.50 -11.61 -2.56
N THR A 97 -6.73 -12.09 -3.78
CA THR A 97 -5.64 -12.24 -4.74
C THR A 97 -5.10 -10.86 -5.14
N LEU A 98 -3.82 -10.79 -5.52
CA LEU A 98 -3.19 -9.58 -6.02
C LEU A 98 -3.96 -8.93 -7.19
N GLU A 99 -4.58 -9.75 -8.03
CA GLU A 99 -5.43 -9.31 -9.13
C GLU A 99 -6.70 -8.61 -8.63
N THR A 100 -7.40 -9.20 -7.64
CA THR A 100 -8.59 -8.61 -7.03
C THR A 100 -8.26 -7.34 -6.26
N GLN A 101 -7.16 -7.31 -5.50
CA GLN A 101 -6.69 -6.11 -4.80
C GLN A 101 -6.46 -4.93 -5.76
N ASN A 102 -5.72 -5.16 -6.84
CA ASN A 102 -5.47 -4.12 -7.84
C ASN A 102 -6.74 -3.73 -8.60
N ARG A 103 -7.68 -4.65 -8.81
CA ARG A 103 -8.99 -4.34 -9.39
C ARG A 103 -9.82 -3.42 -8.49
N VAL A 104 -9.76 -3.60 -7.17
CA VAL A 104 -10.42 -2.69 -6.21
C VAL A 104 -9.85 -1.27 -6.36
N LEU A 105 -8.51 -1.13 -6.38
CA LEU A 105 -7.85 0.17 -6.56
C LEU A 105 -8.25 0.85 -7.88
N GLU A 106 -8.29 0.08 -8.97
CA GLU A 106 -8.74 0.55 -10.30
C GLU A 106 -10.18 1.07 -10.26
N TYR A 107 -11.11 0.34 -9.63
CA TYR A 107 -12.51 0.78 -9.51
C TYR A 107 -12.70 1.99 -8.60
N CYS A 108 -11.77 2.23 -7.69
CA CYS A 108 -11.73 3.44 -6.88
C CYS A 108 -11.06 4.62 -7.59
N GLY A 109 -10.54 4.43 -8.81
CA GLY A 109 -9.86 5.47 -9.58
C GLY A 109 -8.51 5.85 -9.02
N LEU A 110 -7.86 4.96 -8.26
CA LEU A 110 -6.59 5.23 -7.62
C LEU A 110 -5.42 4.84 -8.54
N ASP A 111 -4.44 5.73 -8.69
CA ASP A 111 -3.15 5.51 -9.36
C ASP A 111 -2.17 4.66 -8.50
N LEU A 112 -2.70 3.92 -7.52
CA LEU A 112 -1.96 3.04 -6.62
C LEU A 112 -2.06 1.59 -7.10
N ARG A 113 -0.97 0.81 -6.95
CA ARG A 113 -0.97 -0.63 -7.21
C ARG A 113 -0.29 -1.40 -6.09
N VAL A 114 -0.93 -2.48 -5.65
CA VAL A 114 -0.29 -3.46 -4.77
C VAL A 114 0.72 -4.23 -5.59
N LYS A 115 1.94 -4.32 -5.05
CA LYS A 115 3.06 -5.10 -5.60
C LYS A 115 3.69 -5.88 -4.46
N GLU A 116 4.33 -7.00 -4.80
CA GLU A 116 5.20 -7.70 -3.85
C GLU A 116 6.42 -6.81 -3.54
N GLU A 117 6.38 -6.12 -2.42
CA GLU A 117 7.45 -5.25 -1.96
C GLU A 117 8.03 -5.82 -0.67
N LYS A 118 9.25 -6.35 -0.74
CA LYS A 118 9.93 -6.86 0.46
C LYS A 118 10.43 -5.68 1.29
N GLU A 119 10.12 -5.70 2.58
CA GLU A 119 10.57 -4.69 3.55
C GLU A 119 10.11 -3.25 3.19
N LEU A 120 8.88 -3.07 2.70
CA LEU A 120 8.30 -1.75 2.36
C LEU A 120 8.63 -0.67 3.41
N PHE A 121 8.32 -0.95 4.68
CA PHE A 121 8.54 -0.01 5.78
C PHE A 121 10.02 0.38 5.92
N ARG A 122 10.95 -0.57 5.78
CA ARG A 122 12.39 -0.29 5.84
C ARG A 122 12.80 0.67 4.72
N ARG A 123 12.26 0.48 3.51
CA ARG A 123 12.52 1.34 2.35
C ARG A 123 12.00 2.76 2.60
N CYS A 124 10.77 2.87 3.09
CA CYS A 124 10.17 4.14 3.50
C CYS A 124 11.00 4.84 4.59
N ASN A 125 11.35 4.13 5.67
CA ASN A 125 12.13 4.69 6.78
C ASN A 125 13.47 5.24 6.31
N LYS A 126 14.18 4.48 5.46
CA LYS A 126 15.45 4.92 4.90
C LYS A 126 15.31 6.20 4.05
N ALA A 127 14.22 6.33 3.29
CA ALA A 127 13.95 7.51 2.48
C ALA A 127 13.69 8.75 3.36
N VAL A 128 12.90 8.61 4.43
CA VAL A 128 12.68 9.68 5.42
C VAL A 128 13.98 10.08 6.12
N GLU A 129 14.80 9.12 6.54
CA GLU A 129 16.11 9.40 7.15
C GLU A 129 17.04 10.14 6.18
N GLU A 130 17.00 9.82 4.89
CA GLU A 130 17.78 10.52 3.87
C GLU A 130 17.32 11.97 3.68
N VAL A 131 16.00 12.22 3.71
CA VAL A 131 15.44 13.58 3.69
C VAL A 131 15.95 14.37 4.90
N LEU A 132 15.83 13.83 6.11
CA LEU A 132 16.29 14.50 7.33
C LEU A 132 17.78 14.80 7.29
N ARG A 133 18.61 13.82 6.92
CA ARG A 133 20.07 13.99 6.85
C ARG A 133 20.47 15.07 5.84
N THR A 134 19.71 15.20 4.76
CA THR A 134 20.01 16.17 3.68
C THR A 134 19.55 17.57 4.05
N ARG A 135 18.34 17.71 4.63
CA ARG A 135 17.72 19.00 4.91
C ARG A 135 18.10 19.57 6.28
N PHE A 136 18.29 18.69 7.26
CA PHE A 136 18.56 19.04 8.65
C PHE A 136 19.77 18.25 9.20
N PRO A 137 20.98 18.40 8.61
CA PRO A 137 22.15 17.60 8.99
C PRO A 137 22.62 17.81 10.44
N GLY A 138 22.18 18.88 11.10
CA GLY A 138 22.49 19.17 12.50
C GLY A 138 21.54 18.54 13.52
N ASP A 139 20.45 17.90 13.07
CA ASP A 139 19.51 17.22 13.96
C ASP A 139 19.85 15.72 14.12
N GLU A 140 19.65 15.21 15.33
CA GLU A 140 19.62 13.76 15.56
C GLU A 140 18.27 13.20 15.09
N SER A 141 18.30 12.09 14.37
CA SER A 141 17.08 11.45 13.87
C SER A 141 16.40 10.61 14.97
N PRO A 142 15.10 10.80 15.23
CA PRO A 142 14.33 9.94 16.15
C PRO A 142 14.06 8.55 15.56
N PHE A 143 14.44 8.31 14.30
CA PHE A 143 14.26 7.04 13.57
C PHE A 143 15.40 6.04 13.76
N TYR A 144 16.15 6.15 14.86
CA TYR A 144 17.21 5.21 15.21
C TYR A 144 16.68 3.78 15.39
N ASP A 145 17.60 2.80 15.36
CA ASP A 145 17.29 1.37 15.36
C ASP A 145 16.31 0.97 14.22
N GLY A 146 16.39 1.64 13.07
CA GLY A 146 15.56 1.34 11.90
C GLY A 146 14.10 1.77 12.04
N GLY A 147 13.82 2.86 12.75
CA GLY A 147 12.48 3.39 12.92
C GLY A 147 11.62 2.61 13.92
N LYS A 148 12.23 2.01 14.95
CA LYS A 148 11.55 1.08 15.87
C LYS A 148 10.24 1.62 16.47
N TYR A 149 10.16 2.91 16.78
CA TYR A 149 8.95 3.52 17.36
C TYR A 149 7.81 3.62 16.35
N VAL A 150 8.14 3.86 15.08
CA VAL A 150 7.14 3.83 14.02
C VAL A 150 6.61 2.40 13.85
N LEU A 151 7.50 1.42 13.77
CA LEU A 151 7.09 0.01 13.63
C LEU A 151 6.26 -0.50 14.83
N ARG A 152 6.63 -0.11 16.06
CA ARG A 152 5.90 -0.48 17.29
C ARG A 152 4.48 0.12 17.35
N SER A 153 4.22 1.19 16.62
CA SER A 153 2.85 1.72 16.46
C SER A 153 1.91 0.66 15.89
N LEU A 154 2.40 -0.18 14.97
CA LEU A 154 1.66 -1.34 14.49
C LEU A 154 1.84 -2.54 15.43
N GLU A 155 3.09 -2.96 15.68
CA GLU A 155 3.35 -4.28 16.29
C GLU A 155 2.83 -4.42 17.71
N TYR A 156 2.93 -3.36 18.53
CA TYR A 156 2.61 -3.42 19.96
C TYR A 156 1.31 -2.68 20.27
N TYR A 157 1.09 -1.56 19.59
CA TYR A 157 -0.01 -0.66 19.90
C TYR A 157 -1.10 -0.61 18.82
N GLY A 158 -1.01 -1.41 17.76
CA GLY A 158 -1.88 -1.27 16.57
C GLY A 158 -3.37 -1.24 16.87
N GLY A 159 -3.84 -2.07 17.81
CA GLY A 159 -5.24 -2.11 18.23
C GLY A 159 -5.65 -1.05 19.27
N GLU A 160 -4.72 -0.23 19.74
CA GLU A 160 -4.98 0.86 20.69
C GLU A 160 -5.39 2.14 19.97
N LYS A 161 -6.15 2.98 20.67
CA LYS A 161 -6.46 4.34 20.20
C LYS A 161 -5.21 5.22 20.20
N ILE A 162 -5.20 6.20 19.32
CA ILE A 162 -4.17 7.24 19.31
C ILE A 162 -4.17 7.96 20.68
N PRO A 163 -3.04 8.00 21.41
CA PRO A 163 -3.06 8.37 22.83
C PRO A 163 -3.30 9.85 23.08
N VAL A 164 -2.85 10.74 22.17
CA VAL A 164 -2.98 12.19 22.34
C VAL A 164 -3.59 12.82 21.10
N GLU A 165 -4.85 13.25 21.17
CA GLU A 165 -5.53 13.91 20.04
C GLU A 165 -5.22 15.40 19.94
N ARG A 166 -4.98 16.05 21.09
CA ARG A 166 -4.87 17.51 21.19
C ARG A 166 -3.72 17.93 22.11
N ILE A 167 -3.06 19.03 21.76
CA ILE A 167 -1.89 19.54 22.49
C ILE A 167 -2.02 21.04 22.81
N ASN A 168 -1.33 21.46 23.87
CA ASN A 168 -1.17 22.87 24.21
C ASN A 168 -0.20 23.55 23.24
N TYR A 169 -0.76 24.05 22.15
CA TYR A 169 -0.04 24.73 21.08
C TYR A 169 -0.92 25.80 20.46
N ARG A 170 -0.33 26.98 20.24
CA ARG A 170 -0.98 28.10 19.56
C ARG A 170 -0.29 28.32 18.23
N PRO A 171 -0.96 28.04 17.10
CA PRO A 171 -0.39 28.25 15.77
C PRO A 171 -0.07 29.72 15.52
N PRO A 172 0.98 30.05 14.73
CA PRO A 172 1.37 31.43 14.45
C PRO A 172 0.27 32.23 13.75
N TYR A 173 -0.54 31.58 12.91
CA TYR A 173 -1.68 32.22 12.23
C TYR A 173 -2.85 32.54 13.16
N MET A 174 -2.85 32.01 14.39
CA MET A 174 -3.90 32.21 15.40
C MET A 174 -3.78 33.60 16.04
N THR A 175 -4.13 34.62 15.26
CA THR A 175 -4.04 36.06 15.59
C THR A 175 -5.37 36.77 15.33
N GLY A 176 -5.51 38.00 15.83
CA GLY A 176 -6.69 38.83 15.58
C GLY A 176 -8.00 38.17 16.06
N PRO A 177 -9.10 38.29 15.29
CA PRO A 177 -10.40 37.71 15.65
C PRO A 177 -10.38 36.19 15.88
N LEU A 178 -9.51 35.45 15.19
CA LEU A 178 -9.37 33.99 15.35
C LEU A 178 -8.80 33.62 16.73
N ALA A 179 -8.00 34.49 17.33
CA ALA A 179 -7.44 34.28 18.66
C ALA A 179 -8.42 34.61 19.80
N ALA A 180 -9.48 35.37 19.53
CA ALA A 180 -10.36 35.90 20.57
C ALA A 180 -11.07 34.80 21.37
N ASN A 181 -11.36 33.66 20.72
CA ASN A 181 -12.06 32.51 21.31
C ASN A 181 -11.20 31.23 21.28
N PHE A 182 -9.90 31.34 21.07
CA PHE A 182 -9.03 30.16 21.01
C PHE A 182 -8.76 29.61 22.42
N ASP A 183 -9.04 28.33 22.62
CA ASP A 183 -8.87 27.63 23.91
C ASP A 183 -7.41 27.31 24.26
N GLY A 184 -6.47 27.64 23.37
CA GLY A 184 -5.03 27.38 23.56
C GLY A 184 -4.61 25.98 23.14
N ILE A 185 -5.52 25.17 22.61
CA ILE A 185 -5.32 23.76 22.33
C ILE A 185 -5.53 23.50 20.83
N SER A 186 -4.54 22.89 20.18
CA SER A 186 -4.61 22.52 18.76
C SER A 186 -4.64 21.01 18.58
N SER A 187 -4.88 20.54 17.34
CA SER A 187 -4.68 19.14 16.99
C SER A 187 -3.22 18.74 17.20
N TYR A 188 -2.99 17.46 17.48
CA TYR A 188 -1.67 16.94 17.82
C TYR A 188 -0.61 17.30 16.76
N GLU A 189 -0.95 17.20 15.48
CA GLU A 189 -0.07 17.42 14.34
C GLU A 189 0.20 18.91 14.03
N SER A 190 -0.58 19.84 14.59
CA SER A 190 -0.48 21.28 14.28
C SER A 190 0.92 21.84 14.52
N CYS A 191 1.58 21.47 15.63
CA CYS A 191 2.94 21.98 15.90
C CYS A 191 3.99 21.34 14.98
N ILE A 192 3.82 20.07 14.60
CA ILE A 192 4.71 19.37 13.67
C ILE A 192 4.61 20.00 12.28
N THR A 193 3.39 20.22 11.81
CA THR A 193 3.12 20.82 10.50
C THR A 193 3.66 22.25 10.38
N ASP A 194 3.39 23.10 11.37
CA ASP A 194 3.88 24.48 11.40
C ASP A 194 5.42 24.54 11.43
N VAL A 195 6.07 23.72 12.27
CA VAL A 195 7.54 23.71 12.35
C VAL A 195 8.16 23.16 11.07
N LEU A 196 7.69 22.03 10.56
CA LEU A 196 8.27 21.41 9.37
C LEU A 196 8.06 22.28 8.13
N SER A 197 6.84 22.79 7.89
CA SER A 197 6.56 23.62 6.72
C SER A 197 7.50 24.83 6.62
N GLU A 198 7.73 25.54 7.72
CA GLU A 198 8.66 26.67 7.76
C GLU A 198 10.13 26.22 7.65
N SER A 199 10.49 25.09 8.23
CA SER A 199 11.85 24.55 8.18
C SER A 199 12.25 24.12 6.78
N PHE A 200 11.35 23.45 6.06
CA PHE A 200 11.57 23.05 4.66
C PHE A 200 11.62 24.26 3.71
N ARG A 201 10.99 25.39 4.06
CA ARG A 201 11.12 26.69 3.36
C ARG A 201 12.39 27.46 3.73
N GLY A 202 13.16 27.01 4.73
CA GLY A 202 14.36 27.70 5.21
C GLY A 202 14.09 28.86 6.17
N HIS A 203 12.89 28.93 6.75
CA HIS A 203 12.48 29.95 7.73
C HIS A 203 12.28 29.38 9.15
N GLY A 204 12.36 28.05 9.29
CA GLY A 204 12.21 27.36 10.57
C GLY A 204 13.43 27.48 11.50
N PRO A 205 13.35 26.86 12.69
CA PRO A 205 14.47 26.78 13.62
C PRO A 205 15.67 26.05 13.00
N GLU A 206 16.88 26.29 13.54
CA GLU A 206 18.12 25.63 13.08
C GLU A 206 18.10 24.10 13.28
N HIS A 207 17.42 23.65 14.34
CA HIS A 207 17.25 22.24 14.71
C HIS A 207 15.76 21.90 14.90
N PRO A 208 14.98 21.80 13.81
CA PRO A 208 13.53 21.57 13.90
C PRO A 208 13.14 20.26 14.56
N ILE A 209 13.90 19.19 14.32
CA ILE A 209 13.56 17.88 14.88
C ILE A 209 13.80 17.88 16.39
N SER A 210 14.94 18.39 16.84
CA SER A 210 15.24 18.55 18.28
C SER A 210 14.25 19.49 18.99
N THR A 211 13.75 20.51 18.28
CA THR A 211 12.72 21.42 18.79
C THR A 211 11.40 20.68 19.02
N LEU A 212 10.99 19.85 18.06
CA LEU A 212 9.80 19.01 18.16
C LEU A 212 9.95 17.95 19.26
N GLU A 213 11.07 17.22 19.32
CA GLU A 213 11.32 16.24 20.38
C GLU A 213 11.17 16.84 21.78
N ARG A 214 11.68 18.07 21.99
CA ARG A 214 11.55 18.78 23.27
C ARG A 214 10.10 19.19 23.55
N LYS A 215 9.39 19.69 22.53
CA LYS A 215 8.00 20.15 22.65
C LYS A 215 7.05 19.01 23.01
N TYR A 216 7.27 17.82 22.44
CA TYR A 216 6.46 16.62 22.69
C TYR A 216 7.02 15.74 23.81
N GLY A 217 8.18 16.10 24.40
CA GLY A 217 8.77 15.34 25.49
C GLY A 217 9.26 13.94 25.11
N PHE A 218 9.59 13.71 23.83
CA PHE A 218 9.87 12.39 23.25
C PHE A 218 10.81 11.51 24.10
N LYS A 219 11.92 12.07 24.61
CA LYS A 219 12.93 11.33 25.39
C LYS A 219 12.44 10.82 26.76
N GLY A 220 11.36 11.40 27.29
CA GLY A 220 10.76 11.01 28.58
C GLY A 220 9.31 10.56 28.48
N ALA A 221 8.75 10.50 27.26
CA ALA A 221 7.36 10.13 27.03
C ALA A 221 7.12 8.63 27.25
N PRO A 222 5.90 8.24 27.63
CA PRO A 222 5.45 6.85 27.53
C PRO A 222 5.70 6.29 26.12
N GLU A 223 5.97 4.99 26.02
CA GLU A 223 6.39 4.39 24.75
C GLU A 223 5.33 4.53 23.64
N ASN A 224 4.04 4.44 23.97
CA ASN A 224 2.95 4.66 23.01
C ASN A 224 2.90 6.11 22.48
N GLU A 225 3.15 7.12 23.34
CA GLU A 225 3.26 8.52 22.92
C GLU A 225 4.53 8.77 22.09
N ALA A 226 5.64 8.11 22.42
CA ALA A 226 6.86 8.15 21.61
C ALA A 226 6.63 7.51 20.23
N CYS A 227 5.87 6.41 20.17
CA CYS A 227 5.42 5.79 18.93
C CYS A 227 4.55 6.75 18.11
N GLN A 228 3.55 7.39 18.73
CA GLN A 228 2.72 8.39 18.06
C GLN A 228 3.57 9.53 17.48
N PHE A 229 4.47 10.10 18.28
CA PHE A 229 5.34 11.18 17.84
C PHE A 229 6.19 10.79 16.63
N ALA A 230 6.89 9.65 16.70
CA ALA A 230 7.75 9.19 15.62
C ALA A 230 6.94 8.95 14.34
N THR A 231 5.75 8.34 14.44
CA THR A 231 4.91 8.02 13.28
C THR A 231 4.34 9.26 12.62
N VAL A 232 3.79 10.21 13.40
CA VAL A 232 3.31 11.50 12.88
C VAL A 232 4.46 12.30 12.27
N LEU A 233 5.63 12.30 12.90
CA LEU A 233 6.80 12.98 12.35
C LEU A 233 7.23 12.37 11.01
N ALA A 234 7.28 11.04 10.89
CA ALA A 234 7.64 10.36 9.65
C ALA A 234 6.70 10.73 8.50
N GLN A 235 5.39 10.76 8.78
CA GLN A 235 4.35 11.19 7.85
C GLN A 235 4.64 12.59 7.30
N TYR A 236 4.80 13.59 8.17
CA TYR A 236 4.95 14.97 7.73
C TYR A 236 6.34 15.29 7.16
N VAL A 237 7.38 14.58 7.59
CA VAL A 237 8.70 14.67 6.94
C VAL A 237 8.62 14.17 5.50
N ALA A 238 7.84 13.13 5.21
CA ALA A 238 7.61 12.68 3.85
C ALA A 238 6.87 13.71 3.01
N ILE A 239 5.74 14.23 3.52
CA ILE A 239 4.92 15.23 2.83
C ILE A 239 5.77 16.45 2.46
N TYR A 240 6.40 17.11 3.43
CA TYR A 240 7.20 18.32 3.16
C TYR A 240 8.55 18.03 2.49
N GLY A 241 9.02 16.78 2.57
CA GLY A 241 10.28 16.35 1.98
C GLY A 241 10.24 16.09 0.48
N SER A 242 9.05 15.80 -0.07
CA SER A 242 8.88 15.42 -1.47
C SER A 242 9.13 16.52 -2.50
N GLY A 243 9.20 17.78 -2.08
CA GLY A 243 9.27 18.90 -3.03
C GLY A 243 7.92 19.13 -3.74
N ASP A 244 7.85 20.22 -4.51
CA ASP A 244 6.64 20.59 -5.27
C ASP A 244 6.58 19.78 -6.58
N ASP A 245 6.41 18.47 -6.50
CA ASP A 245 6.03 17.66 -7.66
C ASP A 245 4.50 17.59 -7.72
N ASP A 246 3.89 18.53 -8.46
CA ASP A 246 2.49 18.46 -8.85
C ASP A 246 2.30 17.25 -9.79
N SER A 247 2.08 16.06 -9.21
CA SER A 247 1.72 14.87 -9.98
C SER A 247 0.23 14.91 -10.30
N ASP A 248 -0.16 14.64 -11.55
CA ASP A 248 -1.57 14.46 -11.97
C ASP A 248 -2.18 13.14 -11.42
N LYS A 249 -1.57 12.53 -10.40
CA LYS A 249 -1.88 11.20 -9.89
C LYS A 249 -2.84 11.26 -8.71
N GLU A 250 -3.83 10.39 -8.73
CA GLU A 250 -4.82 10.28 -7.66
C GLU A 250 -4.50 9.08 -6.76
N TYR A 251 -3.81 9.30 -5.64
CA TYR A 251 -3.51 8.24 -4.66
C TYR A 251 -4.56 8.11 -3.55
N GLY A 252 -5.50 9.06 -3.47
CA GLY A 252 -6.49 9.17 -2.42
C GLY A 252 -6.00 9.96 -1.20
N ALA A 253 -6.95 10.36 -0.35
CA ALA A 253 -6.70 11.09 0.90
C ALA A 253 -7.31 10.34 2.09
N PRO A 254 -6.61 9.34 2.65
CA PRO A 254 -7.16 8.52 3.73
C PRO A 254 -7.54 9.34 4.96
N GLY A 255 -8.76 9.14 5.48
CA GLY A 255 -9.26 9.91 6.61
C GLY A 255 -9.99 11.21 6.24
N GLY A 256 -10.02 11.59 4.95
CA GLY A 256 -10.49 12.90 4.51
C GLY A 256 -11.69 12.92 3.57
N TYR A 257 -12.24 11.77 3.15
CA TYR A 257 -13.11 11.71 1.97
C TYR A 257 -14.59 11.39 2.25
N ALA A 258 -14.91 10.33 2.99
CA ALA A 258 -16.27 9.82 3.15
C ALA A 258 -16.76 9.78 4.62
N GLY A 259 -16.05 10.46 5.52
CA GLY A 259 -16.35 10.50 6.96
C GLY A 259 -15.69 9.38 7.75
N GLU A 260 -14.81 8.59 7.11
CA GLU A 260 -13.88 7.69 7.78
C GLU A 260 -12.94 8.44 8.74
N THR A 261 -12.49 7.74 9.77
CA THR A 261 -11.64 8.29 10.83
C THR A 261 -10.36 7.47 10.96
N ILE A 262 -9.27 8.17 11.31
CA ILE A 262 -7.98 7.58 11.67
C ILE A 262 -7.95 7.52 13.20
N ASP A 263 -8.32 6.36 13.76
CA ASP A 263 -8.64 6.25 15.19
C ASP A 263 -7.61 5.43 15.98
N THR A 264 -6.89 4.54 15.31
CA THR A 264 -5.98 3.59 15.93
C THR A 264 -4.53 3.86 15.56
N MET A 265 -3.60 3.34 16.36
CA MET A 265 -2.18 3.38 16.03
C MET A 265 -1.84 2.57 14.77
N GLU A 266 -2.65 1.54 14.44
CA GLU A 266 -2.59 0.83 13.17
C GLU A 266 -2.94 1.75 11.99
N ASP A 267 -4.03 2.50 12.08
CA ASP A 267 -4.42 3.45 11.04
C ASP A 267 -3.34 4.52 10.87
N LEU A 268 -2.82 5.04 11.97
CA LEU A 268 -1.74 6.04 11.97
C LEU A 268 -0.45 5.49 11.34
N PHE A 269 -0.08 4.25 11.64
CA PHE A 269 1.06 3.59 11.01
C PHE A 269 0.86 3.43 9.50
N LEU A 270 -0.28 2.90 9.07
CA LEU A 270 -0.58 2.70 7.65
C LEU A 270 -0.64 4.03 6.90
N LEU A 271 -1.17 5.08 7.52
CA LEU A 271 -1.19 6.43 6.98
C LEU A 271 0.23 6.99 6.82
N ALA A 272 1.09 6.86 7.84
CA ALA A 272 2.48 7.29 7.71
C ALA A 272 3.21 6.52 6.60
N VAL A 273 3.04 5.20 6.51
CA VAL A 273 3.64 4.40 5.44
C VAL A 273 3.10 4.79 4.07
N PHE A 274 1.80 5.10 3.95
CA PHE A 274 1.19 5.61 2.73
C PHE A 274 1.87 6.90 2.27
N GLU A 275 1.94 7.91 3.14
CA GLU A 275 2.56 9.19 2.82
C GLU A 275 4.04 9.02 2.46
N MET A 276 4.79 8.26 3.26
CA MET A 276 6.19 7.95 2.96
C MET A 276 6.36 7.25 1.61
N TYR A 277 5.44 6.34 1.27
CA TYR A 277 5.50 5.59 0.03
C TYR A 277 5.26 6.49 -1.18
N ILE A 278 4.13 7.21 -1.21
CA ILE A 278 3.75 8.02 -2.37
C ILE A 278 4.72 9.19 -2.59
N HIS A 279 5.22 9.81 -1.52
CA HIS A 279 6.02 11.02 -1.60
C HIS A 279 7.51 10.76 -1.82
N LEU A 280 8.06 9.66 -1.29
CA LEU A 280 9.52 9.45 -1.29
C LEU A 280 9.98 8.19 -2.02
N VAL A 281 9.11 7.18 -2.15
CA VAL A 281 9.51 5.83 -2.58
C VAL A 281 8.95 5.46 -3.95
N LEU A 282 7.71 5.86 -4.22
CA LEU A 282 7.03 5.68 -5.49
C LEU A 282 7.60 6.69 -6.49
N LYS A 283 8.82 6.43 -6.96
CA LYS A 283 9.40 7.20 -8.06
C LYS A 283 8.71 6.78 -9.35
N GLU A 284 8.21 7.78 -10.09
CA GLU A 284 7.66 7.60 -11.43
C GLU A 284 8.68 6.85 -12.30
N VAL A 285 8.23 5.78 -12.96
CA VAL A 285 8.95 5.11 -14.05
C VAL A 285 8.29 5.53 -15.35
#